data_AF-C6ZEA3-F1
#
_entry.id   AF-C6ZEA3-F1
#
_cell.length_a   1.000
_cell.length_b   1.000
_cell.length_c   1.000
_cell.angle_alpha   90.00
_cell.angle_beta   90.00
_cell.angle_gamma   90.00
#
_symmetry.space_group_name_H-M   'P 1'
#
loop_
_entity.id
_entity.type
_entity.pdbx_description
1 polymer ?
#
loop_
_entity_poly.entity_id
_entity_poly.type
_entity_poly.pdbx_seq_one_letter_code
_entity_poly.pdbx_strand_id
1 'polypeptide(L)'
;MGPWGLPLLVATLAGCVFPARGCVICDPKVREALNSLEADYLPGHLEANHQKKVMEKIKQAVEDFKDLPIDEDSYMGVVDEATLEKASWSLLKDMKRITDSDAKGELFVKEMLWMLHLAKNTFASYAAQFQKEAFCPNKCGLMLQPLIWCSTCQKQVHACRKSKNCGKREVKVHQMEDMILDCELNWHKISQGLTDYSFYRVWKNNSETLVSRGKEPILTKTMVRPKDAVLPKRIQEEIPSPNTETQDETALGEVAVDLPHTTVEPQTPKPEQLLRRRLFGVLIWGLVVLTVCVLIA
;
A
#
# COMPACT_ATOMS: atom_id res chain seq x y z
N MET A 1 22.41 58.64 12.59
CA MET A 1 22.53 57.30 11.98
C MET A 1 21.76 56.31 12.86
N GLY A 2 20.63 55.80 12.39
CA GLY A 2 19.76 54.89 13.15
C GLY A 2 20.26 53.44 13.12
N PRO A 3 19.99 52.62 14.15
CA PRO A 3 20.29 51.21 14.11
C PRO A 3 19.16 50.46 13.39
N TRP A 4 19.53 49.72 12.35
CA TRP A 4 18.68 48.85 11.56
C TRP A 4 18.09 47.72 12.41
N GLY A 5 16.77 47.67 12.52
CA GLY A 5 16.03 46.49 12.95
C GLY A 5 15.72 45.60 11.74
N LEU A 6 16.27 44.39 11.72
CA LEU A 6 15.85 43.31 10.82
C LEU A 6 14.61 42.62 11.44
N PRO A 7 13.45 42.58 10.76
CA PRO A 7 12.32 41.81 11.25
C PRO A 7 12.53 40.32 10.89
N LEU A 8 12.63 39.48 11.92
CA LEU A 8 12.51 38.02 11.80
C LEU A 8 11.09 37.69 11.34
N LEU A 9 10.94 37.34 10.06
CA LEU A 9 9.73 36.71 9.53
C LEU A 9 9.70 35.26 10.03
N VAL A 10 8.93 35.01 11.09
CA VAL A 10 8.57 33.66 11.51
C VAL A 10 7.52 33.15 10.52
N ALA A 11 7.96 32.36 9.54
CA ALA A 11 7.06 31.58 8.71
C ALA A 11 6.37 30.53 9.60
N THR A 12 5.11 30.76 9.93
CA THR A 12 4.25 29.72 10.51
C THR A 12 4.05 28.65 9.46
N LEU A 13 4.79 27.55 9.56
CA LEU A 13 4.40 26.29 8.96
C LEU A 13 3.12 25.84 9.65
N ALA A 14 1.98 26.35 9.18
CA ALA A 14 0.71 25.68 9.32
C ALA A 14 0.87 24.36 8.55
N GLY A 15 1.43 23.35 9.22
CA GLY A 15 1.41 21.99 8.74
C GLY A 15 -0.05 21.68 8.47
N CYS A 16 -0.37 21.43 7.19
CA CYS A 16 -1.63 20.81 6.82
C CYS A 16 -1.74 19.56 7.69
N VAL A 17 -2.55 19.64 8.74
CA VAL A 17 -3.13 18.45 9.35
C VAL A 17 -4.04 17.92 8.26
N PHE A 18 -3.48 17.12 7.35
CA PHE A 18 -4.28 16.37 6.41
C PHE A 18 -5.26 15.60 7.30
N PRO A 19 -6.58 15.84 7.18
CA PRO A 19 -7.56 15.10 7.94
C PRO A 19 -7.23 13.64 7.68
N ALA A 20 -6.90 12.90 8.73
CA ALA A 20 -6.50 11.52 8.58
C ALA A 20 -7.69 10.78 7.97
N ARG A 21 -7.59 10.43 6.69
CA ARG A 21 -8.75 9.91 5.95
C ARG A 21 -8.97 8.45 6.32
N GLY A 22 -10.25 8.07 6.48
CA GLY A 22 -10.69 6.67 6.67
C GLY A 22 -10.43 5.84 5.42
N CYS A 23 -10.22 4.51 5.51
CA CYS A 23 -10.04 3.72 4.26
C CYS A 23 -11.25 3.85 3.33
N VAL A 24 -12.47 3.68 3.86
CA VAL A 24 -13.70 3.69 3.05
C VAL A 24 -14.06 5.09 2.51
N ILE A 25 -13.61 6.17 3.16
CA ILE A 25 -13.84 7.55 2.67
C ILE A 25 -13.03 7.84 1.39
N CYS A 26 -12.04 7.00 1.07
CA CYS A 26 -11.28 7.10 -0.15
C CYS A 26 -12.12 6.82 -1.40
N ASP A 27 -13.20 6.03 -1.26
CA ASP A 27 -14.15 5.81 -2.33
C ASP A 27 -15.01 7.09 -2.55
N PRO A 28 -15.03 7.67 -3.76
CA PRO A 28 -15.87 8.83 -4.07
C PRO A 28 -17.36 8.57 -3.80
N LYS A 29 -17.87 7.35 -4.01
CA LYS A 29 -19.28 7.01 -3.79
C LYS A 29 -19.69 7.15 -2.32
N VAL A 30 -18.77 6.84 -1.39
CA VAL A 30 -19.01 7.01 0.05
C VAL A 30 -19.08 8.50 0.40
N ARG A 31 -18.19 9.32 -0.16
CA ARG A 31 -18.24 10.78 0.03
C ARG A 31 -19.52 11.40 -0.51
N GLU A 32 -19.94 10.98 -1.70
CA GLU A 32 -21.19 11.42 -2.31
C GLU A 32 -22.41 11.04 -1.48
N ALA A 33 -22.46 9.79 -0.97
CA ALA A 33 -23.55 9.33 -0.11
C ALA A 33 -23.61 10.12 1.22
N LEU A 34 -22.47 10.46 1.81
CA LEU A 34 -22.43 11.29 3.01
C LEU A 34 -22.92 12.72 2.73
N ASN A 35 -22.55 13.29 1.58
CA ASN A 35 -23.02 14.62 1.17
C ASN A 35 -24.54 14.61 0.93
N SER A 36 -25.07 13.58 0.25
CA SER A 36 -26.51 13.43 0.02
C SER A 36 -27.27 13.18 1.33
N LEU A 37 -26.70 12.41 2.27
CA LEU A 37 -27.29 12.26 3.60
C LEU A 37 -27.47 13.61 4.29
N GLU A 38 -26.45 14.47 4.26
CA GLU A 38 -26.48 15.80 4.87
C GLU A 38 -27.44 16.76 4.16
N ALA A 39 -27.41 16.80 2.83
CA ALA A 39 -28.14 17.77 2.03
C ALA A 39 -29.61 17.38 1.79
N ASP A 40 -29.88 16.09 1.59
CA ASP A 40 -31.18 15.62 1.08
C ASP A 40 -31.99 14.89 2.15
N TYR A 41 -31.34 14.10 3.01
CA TYR A 41 -32.04 13.27 4.00
C TYR A 41 -32.25 14.00 5.33
N LEU A 42 -31.19 14.52 5.95
CA LEU A 42 -31.27 15.14 7.28
C LEU A 42 -32.33 16.26 7.41
N PRO A 43 -32.54 17.16 6.43
CA PRO A 43 -33.53 18.24 6.54
C PRO A 43 -34.96 17.74 6.80
N GLY A 44 -35.33 16.58 6.26
CA GLY A 44 -36.67 15.99 6.44
C GLY A 44 -36.80 15.01 7.60
N HIS A 45 -35.68 14.62 8.24
CA HIS A 45 -35.65 13.49 9.17
C HIS A 45 -35.05 13.80 10.54
N LEU A 46 -34.48 14.99 10.72
CA LEU A 46 -33.87 15.41 11.98
C LEU A 46 -34.04 16.92 12.21
N GLU A 47 -34.26 17.33 13.45
CA GLU A 47 -34.40 18.75 13.81
C GLU A 47 -33.14 19.56 13.46
N ALA A 48 -33.34 20.78 12.93
CA ALA A 48 -32.28 21.63 12.38
C ALA A 48 -31.11 21.93 13.34
N ASN A 49 -31.42 22.09 14.63
CA ASN A 49 -30.43 22.30 15.70
C ASN A 49 -29.48 21.09 15.91
N HIS A 50 -29.89 19.89 15.51
CA HIS A 50 -29.13 18.65 15.71
C HIS A 50 -28.37 18.18 14.46
N GLN A 51 -28.78 18.61 13.26
CA GLN A 51 -28.26 18.13 11.97
C GLN A 51 -26.74 18.19 11.87
N LYS A 52 -26.15 19.38 12.11
CA LYS A 52 -24.70 19.58 12.02
C LYS A 52 -23.92 18.64 12.96
N LYS A 53 -24.34 18.55 14.22
CA LYS A 53 -23.67 17.75 15.24
C LYS A 53 -23.76 16.24 14.95
N VAL A 54 -24.90 15.79 14.42
CA VAL A 54 -25.07 14.38 14.02
C VAL A 54 -24.21 14.07 12.81
N MET A 55 -24.17 14.96 11.81
CA MET A 55 -23.35 14.74 10.62
C MET A 55 -21.84 14.72 10.94
N GLU A 56 -21.37 15.61 11.82
CA GLU A 56 -19.98 15.59 12.31
C GLU A 56 -19.64 14.24 12.95
N LYS A 57 -20.53 13.68 13.79
CA LYS A 57 -20.35 12.34 14.38
C LYS A 57 -20.32 11.23 13.34
N ILE A 58 -21.18 11.29 12.33
CA ILE A 58 -21.22 10.30 11.24
C ILE A 58 -19.93 10.35 10.44
N LYS A 59 -19.48 11.55 10.03
CA LYS A 59 -18.21 11.74 9.29
C LYS A 59 -17.02 11.21 10.11
N GLN A 60 -16.95 11.58 11.39
CA GLN A 60 -15.92 11.08 12.30
C GLN A 60 -15.94 9.55 12.39
N ALA A 61 -17.12 8.95 12.58
CA ALA A 61 -17.25 7.50 12.67
C ALA A 61 -16.79 6.78 11.40
N VAL A 62 -17.00 7.36 10.21
CA VAL A 62 -16.49 6.82 8.93
C VAL A 62 -14.98 7.04 8.80
N GLU A 63 -14.45 8.19 9.23
CA GLU A 63 -13.01 8.46 9.25
C GLU A 63 -12.26 7.49 10.18
N ASP A 64 -12.87 7.14 11.32
CA ASP A 64 -12.32 6.19 12.30
C ASP A 64 -12.17 4.76 11.75
N PHE A 65 -12.63 4.47 10.53
CA PHE A 65 -12.41 3.15 9.90
C PHE A 65 -10.92 2.90 9.63
N LYS A 66 -10.09 3.95 9.51
CA LYS A 66 -8.64 3.80 9.43
C LYS A 66 -8.01 3.37 10.76
N ASP A 67 -8.69 3.63 11.89
CA ASP A 67 -8.16 3.44 13.24
C ASP A 67 -8.51 2.02 13.72
N LEU A 68 -7.83 1.06 13.11
CA LEU A 68 -7.79 -0.34 13.51
C LEU A 68 -6.39 -0.65 14.09
N PRO A 69 -6.27 -1.62 15.01
CA PRO A 69 -4.97 -2.06 15.51
C PRO A 69 -4.04 -2.42 14.34
N ILE A 70 -2.85 -1.81 14.31
CA ILE A 70 -1.86 -2.13 13.28
C ILE A 70 -1.16 -3.42 13.66
N ASP A 71 -1.30 -4.44 12.81
CA ASP A 71 -0.71 -5.75 12.98
C ASP A 71 -0.51 -6.42 11.61
N GLU A 72 0.60 -7.13 11.43
CA GLU A 72 0.98 -7.71 10.13
C GLU A 72 -0.05 -8.73 9.61
N ASP A 73 -0.73 -9.45 10.51
CA ASP A 73 -1.73 -10.45 10.16
C ASP A 73 -3.16 -9.88 10.12
N SER A 74 -3.35 -8.59 10.46
CA SER A 74 -4.69 -7.98 10.56
C SER A 74 -4.88 -6.70 9.76
N TYR A 75 -4.02 -5.69 9.90
CA TYR A 75 -4.19 -4.42 9.21
C TYR A 75 -2.92 -3.58 9.24
N MET A 76 -2.44 -3.19 8.05
CA MET A 76 -1.22 -2.38 7.90
C MET A 76 -1.48 -0.95 7.44
N GLY A 77 -2.71 -0.44 7.58
CA GLY A 77 -3.05 0.91 7.08
C GLY A 77 -3.24 0.99 5.56
N VAL A 78 -3.28 -0.16 4.88
CA VAL A 78 -3.34 -0.28 3.42
C VAL A 78 -4.32 -1.39 3.02
N VAL A 79 -4.97 -1.19 1.87
CA VAL A 79 -5.86 -2.16 1.22
C VAL A 79 -5.67 -2.11 -0.29
N ASP A 80 -6.09 -3.16 -1.00
CA ASP A 80 -6.23 -3.11 -2.46
C ASP A 80 -7.59 -2.50 -2.89
N GLU A 81 -7.74 -2.26 -4.19
CA GLU A 81 -8.95 -1.68 -4.76
C GLU A 81 -10.20 -2.55 -4.51
N ALA A 82 -10.05 -3.88 -4.66
CA ALA A 82 -11.15 -4.82 -4.50
C ALA A 82 -11.68 -4.86 -3.05
N THR A 83 -10.78 -4.80 -2.06
CA THR A 83 -11.15 -4.72 -0.65
C THR A 83 -11.83 -3.39 -0.32
N LEU A 84 -11.32 -2.27 -0.86
CA LEU A 84 -11.98 -0.98 -0.72
C LEU A 84 -13.39 -1.00 -1.30
N GLU A 85 -13.55 -1.44 -2.55
CA GLU A 85 -14.84 -1.50 -3.24
C GLU A 85 -15.85 -2.36 -2.47
N LYS A 86 -15.42 -3.54 -2.00
CA LYS A 86 -16.26 -4.45 -1.20
C LYS A 86 -16.72 -3.79 0.10
N ALA A 87 -15.82 -3.09 0.80
CA ALA A 87 -16.14 -2.39 2.04
C ALA A 87 -17.10 -1.22 1.80
N SER A 88 -16.81 -0.39 0.80
CA SER A 88 -17.64 0.74 0.41
C SER A 88 -19.05 0.29 0.01
N TRP A 89 -19.15 -0.74 -0.82
CA TRP A 89 -20.45 -1.28 -1.24
C TRP A 89 -21.27 -1.81 -0.07
N SER A 90 -20.62 -2.54 0.85
CA SER A 90 -21.27 -3.05 2.07
C SER A 90 -21.82 -1.92 2.93
N LEU A 91 -21.02 -0.88 3.17
CA LEU A 91 -21.42 0.30 3.94
C LEU A 91 -22.58 1.04 3.26
N LEU A 92 -22.46 1.32 1.96
CA LEU A 92 -23.48 2.05 1.20
C LEU A 92 -24.81 1.30 1.16
N LYS A 93 -24.78 -0.03 1.06
CA LYS A 93 -25.98 -0.86 1.14
C LYS A 93 -26.69 -0.71 2.48
N ASP A 94 -25.96 -0.74 3.58
CA ASP A 94 -26.54 -0.63 4.92
C ASP A 94 -27.02 0.80 5.23
N MET A 95 -26.29 1.83 4.76
CA MET A 95 -26.75 3.22 4.81
C MET A 95 -28.05 3.40 4.04
N LYS A 96 -28.11 2.89 2.81
CA LYS A 96 -29.29 2.95 1.96
C LYS A 96 -30.49 2.28 2.63
N ARG A 97 -30.29 1.12 3.29
CA ARG A 97 -31.36 0.43 4.02
C ARG A 97 -31.98 1.31 5.12
N ILE A 98 -31.17 2.09 5.83
CA ILE A 98 -31.66 3.01 6.88
C ILE A 98 -32.38 4.21 6.25
N THR A 99 -31.86 4.77 5.16
CA THR A 99 -32.55 5.89 4.51
C THR A 99 -33.86 5.45 3.87
N ASP A 100 -33.90 4.26 3.27
CA ASP A 100 -35.09 3.68 2.64
C ASP A 100 -36.18 3.29 3.68
N SER A 101 -35.82 3.10 4.95
CA SER A 101 -36.78 2.82 6.03
C SER A 101 -37.51 4.06 6.55
N ASP A 102 -37.19 5.26 6.04
CA ASP A 102 -37.77 6.54 6.47
C ASP A 102 -37.62 6.77 8.00
N ALA A 103 -36.54 6.24 8.59
CA ALA A 103 -36.24 6.42 10.02
C ALA A 103 -36.02 7.90 10.37
N LYS A 104 -36.58 8.37 11.49
CA LYS A 104 -36.57 9.79 11.89
C LYS A 104 -36.10 10.00 13.32
N GLY A 105 -35.63 11.22 13.59
CA GLY A 105 -35.29 11.69 14.92
C GLY A 105 -34.24 10.82 15.61
N GLU A 106 -34.51 10.48 16.88
CA GLU A 106 -33.58 9.69 17.70
C GLU A 106 -33.36 8.27 17.17
N LEU A 107 -34.37 7.66 16.54
CA LEU A 107 -34.27 6.31 15.97
C LEU A 107 -33.24 6.27 14.85
N PHE A 108 -33.32 7.22 13.91
CA PHE A 108 -32.34 7.36 12.83
C PHE A 108 -30.91 7.46 13.38
N VAL A 109 -30.69 8.32 14.38
CA VAL A 109 -29.36 8.54 14.97
C VAL A 109 -28.82 7.25 15.58
N LYS A 110 -29.65 6.51 16.33
CA LYS A 110 -29.25 5.23 16.95
C LYS A 110 -28.92 4.17 15.91
N GLU A 111 -29.79 3.98 14.92
CA GLU A 111 -29.59 2.98 13.87
C GLU A 111 -28.36 3.28 13.02
N MET A 112 -28.17 4.55 12.62
CA MET A 112 -27.04 4.96 11.80
C MET A 112 -25.71 4.76 12.53
N LEU A 113 -25.58 5.24 13.77
CA LEU A 113 -24.34 5.09 14.55
C LEU A 113 -24.05 3.62 14.88
N TRP A 114 -25.08 2.83 15.20
CA TRP A 114 -24.92 1.40 15.41
C TRP A 114 -24.47 0.67 14.15
N MET A 115 -25.08 0.98 13.00
CA MET A 115 -24.68 0.43 11.71
C MET A 115 -23.23 0.78 11.38
N LEU A 116 -22.80 2.03 11.59
CA LEU A 116 -21.41 2.44 11.35
C LEU A 116 -20.42 1.66 12.24
N HIS A 117 -20.78 1.39 13.49
CA HIS A 117 -19.98 0.54 14.37
C HIS A 117 -19.85 -0.90 13.81
N LEU A 118 -20.94 -1.50 13.33
CA LEU A 118 -20.93 -2.83 12.72
C LEU A 118 -20.16 -2.85 11.39
N ALA A 119 -20.31 -1.82 10.57
CA ALA A 119 -19.60 -1.66 9.32
C ALA A 119 -18.08 -1.52 9.55
N LYS A 120 -17.64 -0.85 10.62
CA LYS A 120 -16.22 -0.81 11.01
C LYS A 120 -15.67 -2.20 11.34
N ASN A 121 -16.41 -3.02 12.08
CA ASN A 121 -16.01 -4.40 12.40
C ASN A 121 -15.95 -5.29 11.13
N THR A 122 -16.90 -5.07 10.22
CA THR A 122 -16.94 -5.76 8.92
C THR A 122 -15.74 -5.37 8.07
N PHE A 123 -15.43 -4.07 8.01
CA PHE A 123 -14.24 -3.56 7.32
C PHE A 123 -12.96 -4.16 7.91
N ALA A 124 -12.83 -4.22 9.24
CA ALA A 124 -11.67 -4.85 9.89
C ALA A 124 -11.49 -6.31 9.47
N SER A 125 -12.59 -7.05 9.31
CA SER A 125 -12.55 -8.44 8.85
C SER A 125 -12.09 -8.56 7.39
N TYR A 126 -12.56 -7.66 6.51
CA TYR A 126 -12.09 -7.61 5.13
C TYR A 126 -10.62 -7.23 5.02
N ALA A 127 -10.17 -6.26 5.82
CA ALA A 127 -8.78 -5.85 5.87
C ALA A 127 -7.88 -7.01 6.35
N ALA A 128 -8.27 -7.74 7.39
CA ALA A 128 -7.54 -8.91 7.88
C ALA A 128 -7.46 -10.03 6.84
N GLN A 129 -8.58 -10.31 6.15
CA GLN A 129 -8.57 -11.27 5.05
C GLN A 129 -7.60 -10.84 3.94
N PHE A 130 -7.62 -9.55 3.56
CA PHE A 130 -6.69 -8.99 2.59
C PHE A 130 -5.23 -9.17 3.02
N GLN A 131 -4.88 -8.79 4.25
CA GLN A 131 -3.50 -8.92 4.75
C GLN A 131 -3.01 -10.38 4.69
N LYS A 132 -3.88 -11.32 5.04
CA LYS A 132 -3.54 -12.74 5.08
C LYS A 132 -3.45 -13.40 3.71
N GLU A 133 -4.33 -13.04 2.79
CA GLU A 133 -4.54 -13.79 1.54
C GLU A 133 -4.00 -13.08 0.30
N ALA A 134 -4.02 -11.75 0.29
CA ALA A 134 -3.82 -10.94 -0.91
C ALA A 134 -2.72 -9.89 -0.79
N PHE A 135 -2.26 -9.53 0.41
CA PHE A 135 -1.12 -8.63 0.61
C PHE A 135 0.20 -9.39 0.39
N CYS A 136 0.97 -8.97 -0.62
CA CYS A 136 2.25 -9.59 -0.99
C CYS A 136 2.22 -11.13 -1.03
N PRO A 137 1.37 -11.74 -1.89
CA PRO A 137 1.19 -13.20 -1.96
C PRO A 137 2.42 -13.92 -2.55
N ASN A 138 3.38 -13.18 -3.11
CA ASN A 138 4.59 -13.76 -3.67
C ASN A 138 5.46 -14.36 -2.54
N LYS A 139 5.86 -15.63 -2.74
CA LYS A 139 6.78 -16.33 -1.82
C LYS A 139 8.25 -16.10 -2.17
N CYS A 140 8.51 -15.58 -3.37
CA CYS A 140 9.82 -15.30 -3.93
C CYS A 140 9.70 -14.16 -4.95
N GLY A 141 10.82 -13.67 -5.47
CA GLY A 141 10.86 -12.61 -6.47
C GLY A 141 10.50 -11.23 -5.92
N LEU A 142 10.17 -10.33 -6.85
CA LEU A 142 9.65 -8.99 -6.60
C LEU A 142 8.27 -8.91 -7.25
N MET A 143 7.24 -8.69 -6.45
CA MET A 143 5.91 -8.34 -6.96
C MET A 143 5.66 -6.86 -6.73
N LEU A 144 5.10 -6.17 -7.73
CA LEU A 144 4.65 -4.79 -7.59
C LEU A 144 3.13 -4.77 -7.45
N GLN A 145 2.63 -4.38 -6.29
CA GLN A 145 1.21 -4.41 -5.95
C GLN A 145 0.66 -2.99 -5.78
N PRO A 146 -0.39 -2.58 -6.51
CA PRO A 146 -1.06 -1.31 -6.28
C PRO A 146 -1.87 -1.37 -5.00
N LEU A 147 -1.59 -0.45 -4.06
CA LEU A 147 -2.27 -0.35 -2.77
C LEU A 147 -2.78 1.06 -2.53
N ILE A 148 -3.82 1.16 -1.72
CA ILE A 148 -4.41 2.41 -1.28
C ILE A 148 -4.01 2.63 0.17
N TRP A 149 -3.33 3.73 0.42
CA TRP A 149 -2.96 4.16 1.77
C TRP A 149 -4.15 4.85 2.40
N CYS A 150 -4.71 4.25 3.45
CA CYS A 150 -5.97 4.73 4.01
C CYS A 150 -5.85 6.15 4.56
N SER A 151 -4.75 6.46 5.24
CA SER A 151 -4.53 7.77 5.86
C SER A 151 -4.55 8.94 4.87
N THR A 152 -4.16 8.72 3.61
CA THR A 152 -4.02 9.78 2.59
C THR A 152 -4.94 9.57 1.38
N CYS A 153 -5.58 8.42 1.26
CA CYS A 153 -6.30 7.96 0.06
C CYS A 153 -5.44 7.93 -1.21
N GLN A 154 -4.12 7.83 -1.07
CA GLN A 154 -3.22 7.76 -2.22
C GLN A 154 -3.06 6.31 -2.68
N LYS A 155 -3.20 6.12 -4.00
CA LYS A 155 -2.84 4.86 -4.66
C LYS A 155 -1.35 4.88 -4.96
N GLN A 156 -0.62 3.90 -4.46
CA GLN A 156 0.82 3.77 -4.66
C GLN A 156 1.18 2.33 -5.01
N VAL A 157 2.26 2.15 -5.75
CA VAL A 157 2.79 0.82 -6.08
C VAL A 157 3.74 0.38 -4.98
N HIS A 158 3.35 -0.66 -4.24
CA HIS A 158 4.14 -1.28 -3.20
C HIS A 158 5.02 -2.41 -3.77
N ALA A 159 6.29 -2.44 -3.35
CA ALA A 159 7.26 -3.44 -3.77
C ALA A 159 7.37 -4.59 -2.77
N CYS A 160 6.69 -5.70 -3.05
CA CYS A 160 6.73 -6.93 -2.27
C CYS A 160 8.03 -7.71 -2.57
N ARG A 161 9.08 -7.38 -1.83
CA ARG A 161 10.43 -7.98 -2.00
C ARG A 161 10.57 -9.26 -1.19
N LYS A 162 10.94 -10.36 -1.87
CA LYS A 162 11.32 -11.65 -1.27
C LYS A 162 12.65 -12.12 -1.90
N SER A 163 13.05 -13.36 -1.60
CA SER A 163 14.24 -13.96 -2.23
C SER A 163 14.10 -13.97 -3.76
N LYS A 164 15.08 -13.43 -4.49
CA LYS A 164 15.11 -13.45 -5.97
C LYS A 164 15.09 -14.86 -6.56
N ASN A 165 15.45 -15.87 -5.78
CA ASN A 165 15.46 -17.26 -6.23
C ASN A 165 14.14 -17.95 -5.87
N CYS A 166 13.33 -18.26 -6.88
CA CYS A 166 12.07 -18.99 -6.74
C CYS A 166 12.21 -20.52 -6.69
N GLY A 167 13.45 -21.04 -6.63
CA GLY A 167 13.73 -22.46 -6.58
C GLY A 167 14.16 -23.03 -7.93
N LYS A 168 14.42 -24.34 -7.94
CA LYS A 168 14.80 -25.11 -9.14
C LYS A 168 13.65 -26.06 -9.49
N ARG A 169 13.33 -26.20 -10.77
CA ARG A 169 12.35 -27.18 -11.27
C ARG A 169 13.10 -28.29 -12.00
N GLU A 170 12.82 -29.55 -11.65
CA GLU A 170 13.30 -30.71 -12.39
C GLU A 170 12.22 -31.16 -13.37
N VAL A 171 12.51 -31.11 -14.66
CA VAL A 171 11.58 -31.48 -15.73
C VAL A 171 12.14 -32.71 -16.43
N LYS A 172 11.38 -33.82 -16.39
CA LYS A 172 11.71 -35.07 -17.08
C LYS A 172 10.83 -35.18 -18.32
N VAL A 173 11.44 -35.39 -19.48
CA VAL A 173 10.75 -35.45 -20.77
C VAL A 173 11.31 -36.64 -21.54
N HIS A 174 10.45 -37.44 -22.17
CA HIS A 174 10.91 -38.55 -23.00
C HIS A 174 11.37 -38.05 -24.36
N GLN A 175 12.26 -38.80 -25.00
CA GLN A 175 12.73 -38.47 -26.34
C GLN A 175 11.53 -38.42 -27.31
N MET A 176 11.58 -37.49 -28.28
CA MET A 176 10.51 -37.23 -29.26
C MET A 176 9.26 -36.54 -28.69
N GLU A 177 9.14 -36.36 -27.37
CA GLU A 177 8.07 -35.55 -26.78
C GLU A 177 8.43 -34.05 -26.79
N ASP A 178 7.45 -33.23 -26.44
CA ASP A 178 7.63 -31.78 -26.31
C ASP A 178 8.04 -31.42 -24.88
N MET A 179 9.14 -30.68 -24.73
CA MET A 179 9.52 -30.10 -23.44
C MET A 179 8.84 -28.76 -23.26
N ILE A 180 8.16 -28.60 -22.12
CA ILE A 180 7.49 -27.36 -21.73
C ILE A 180 8.15 -26.84 -20.46
N LEU A 181 8.70 -25.63 -20.52
CA LEU A 181 9.19 -24.90 -19.35
C LEU A 181 8.24 -23.76 -19.04
N ASP A 182 7.62 -23.82 -17.87
CA ASP A 182 6.67 -22.82 -17.40
C ASP A 182 7.32 -21.94 -16.31
N CYS A 183 7.37 -20.63 -16.58
CA CYS A 183 7.85 -19.61 -15.66
C CYS A 183 6.70 -18.86 -14.97
N GLU A 184 5.44 -19.11 -15.32
CA GLU A 184 4.32 -18.43 -14.69
C GLU A 184 4.24 -18.79 -13.20
N LEU A 185 4.08 -17.76 -12.37
CA LEU A 185 3.68 -17.89 -10.97
C LEU A 185 2.32 -17.21 -10.79
N ASN A 186 1.53 -17.70 -9.84
CA ASN A 186 0.16 -17.21 -9.59
C ASN A 186 0.07 -15.68 -9.43
N TRP A 187 1.11 -15.06 -8.88
CA TRP A 187 1.16 -13.62 -8.62
C TRP A 187 1.61 -12.78 -9.81
N HIS A 188 2.09 -13.37 -10.92
CA HIS A 188 2.53 -12.61 -12.10
C HIS A 188 1.35 -11.86 -12.73
N LYS A 189 0.18 -12.52 -12.87
CA LYS A 189 -1.02 -11.91 -13.49
C LYS A 189 -1.54 -10.68 -12.76
N ILE A 190 -1.21 -10.55 -11.48
CA ILE A 190 -1.67 -9.45 -10.61
C ILE A 190 -0.55 -8.46 -10.28
N SER A 191 0.70 -8.76 -10.66
CA SER A 191 1.82 -7.84 -10.49
C SER A 191 1.77 -6.76 -11.57
N GLN A 192 2.02 -5.52 -11.17
CA GLN A 192 2.17 -4.41 -12.11
C GLN A 192 3.60 -4.35 -12.68
N GLY A 193 3.74 -3.71 -13.83
CA GLY A 193 5.05 -3.40 -14.41
C GLY A 193 5.85 -4.60 -14.92
N LEU A 194 5.21 -5.76 -15.14
CA LEU A 194 5.86 -6.90 -15.79
C LEU A 194 6.19 -6.58 -17.26
N THR A 195 7.39 -6.98 -17.68
CA THR A 195 7.88 -6.83 -19.04
C THR A 195 7.76 -8.14 -19.81
N ASP A 196 8.87 -8.77 -20.17
CA ASP A 196 8.93 -9.98 -20.98
C ASP A 196 9.57 -11.11 -20.17
N TYR A 197 9.13 -12.33 -20.44
CA TYR A 197 9.83 -13.53 -20.02
C TYR A 197 10.98 -13.77 -20.98
N SER A 198 12.18 -13.97 -20.43
CA SER A 198 13.38 -14.31 -21.19
C SER A 198 13.89 -15.68 -20.78
N PHE A 199 13.99 -16.61 -21.73
CA PHE A 199 14.50 -17.96 -21.47
C PHE A 199 15.93 -18.09 -21.97
N TYR A 200 16.83 -18.51 -21.08
CA TYR A 200 18.23 -18.73 -21.39
C TYR A 200 18.59 -20.21 -21.29
N ARG A 201 19.41 -20.68 -22.24
CA ARG A 201 20.11 -21.96 -22.15
C ARG A 201 21.45 -21.74 -21.48
N VAL A 202 21.73 -22.50 -20.41
CA VAL A 202 23.01 -22.43 -19.70
C VAL A 202 23.88 -23.63 -20.03
N TRP A 203 25.12 -23.34 -20.38
CA TRP A 203 26.10 -24.32 -20.83
C TRP A 203 27.03 -24.75 -19.69
N LYS A 204 27.76 -25.86 -19.88
CA LYS A 204 28.69 -26.40 -18.84
C LYS A 204 29.83 -25.45 -18.49
N ASN A 205 30.18 -24.53 -19.39
CA ASN A 205 31.19 -23.48 -19.19
C ASN A 205 30.62 -22.24 -18.48
N ASN A 206 29.39 -22.31 -17.94
CA ASN A 206 28.65 -21.21 -17.33
C ASN A 206 28.29 -20.04 -18.26
N SER A 207 28.45 -20.17 -19.58
CA SER A 207 27.90 -19.19 -20.52
C SER A 207 26.40 -19.42 -20.69
N GLU A 208 25.69 -18.36 -21.08
CA GLU A 208 24.26 -18.40 -21.35
C GLU A 208 23.94 -17.89 -22.76
N THR A 209 22.84 -18.38 -23.33
CA THR A 209 22.36 -17.95 -24.64
C THR A 209 20.85 -17.75 -24.56
N LEU A 210 20.37 -16.57 -24.96
CA LEU A 210 18.94 -16.28 -25.06
C LEU A 210 18.31 -17.20 -26.11
N VAL A 211 17.26 -17.91 -25.71
CA VAL A 211 16.50 -18.84 -26.55
C VAL A 211 15.20 -18.21 -27.03
N SER A 212 14.50 -17.51 -26.13
CA SER A 212 13.29 -16.76 -26.46
C SER A 212 13.11 -15.58 -25.52
N ARG A 213 12.44 -14.53 -26.01
CA ARG A 213 11.96 -13.38 -25.24
C ARG A 213 10.57 -13.03 -25.74
N GLY A 214 9.61 -12.86 -24.83
CA GLY A 214 8.23 -12.57 -25.20
C GLY A 214 7.31 -12.41 -23.99
N LYS A 215 6.02 -12.21 -24.25
CA LYS A 215 5.00 -12.13 -23.18
C LYS A 215 4.57 -13.51 -22.69
N GLU A 216 4.88 -14.55 -23.44
CA GLU A 216 4.55 -15.93 -23.14
C GLU A 216 5.42 -16.44 -21.97
N PRO A 217 4.82 -16.87 -20.85
CA PRO A 217 5.56 -17.41 -19.72
C PRO A 217 6.04 -18.85 -19.96
N ILE A 218 5.87 -19.37 -21.17
CA ILE A 218 6.12 -20.77 -21.52
C ILE A 218 7.12 -20.85 -22.67
N LEU A 219 8.15 -21.67 -22.50
CA LEU A 219 9.02 -22.12 -23.58
C LEU A 219 8.67 -23.56 -23.95
N THR A 220 8.29 -23.79 -25.20
CA THR A 220 8.07 -25.13 -25.75
C THR A 220 9.19 -25.50 -26.71
N LYS A 221 9.80 -26.66 -26.49
CA LYS A 221 10.77 -27.28 -27.41
C LYS A 221 10.18 -28.59 -27.93
N THR A 222 9.81 -28.60 -29.21
CA THR A 222 9.20 -29.79 -29.82
C THR A 222 10.23 -30.88 -30.11
N MET A 223 9.79 -32.13 -30.00
CA MET A 223 10.57 -33.35 -30.30
C MET A 223 11.99 -33.32 -29.70
N VAL A 224 12.07 -33.36 -28.35
CA VAL A 224 13.35 -33.27 -27.65
C VAL A 224 14.30 -34.43 -27.97
N ARG A 225 15.59 -34.10 -28.01
CA ARG A 225 16.69 -35.05 -28.23
C ARG A 225 17.63 -35.05 -27.02
N PRO A 226 18.49 -36.07 -26.85
CA PRO A 226 19.44 -36.13 -25.73
C PRO A 226 20.34 -34.90 -25.60
N LYS A 227 20.64 -34.20 -26.71
CA LYS A 227 21.42 -32.95 -26.72
C LYS A 227 20.71 -31.76 -26.07
N ASP A 228 19.41 -31.83 -25.86
CA ASP A 228 18.60 -30.77 -25.25
C ASP A 228 18.57 -30.89 -23.72
N ALA A 229 19.13 -31.98 -23.15
CA ALA A 229 19.09 -32.33 -21.74
C ALA A 229 20.00 -31.50 -20.80
N VAL A 230 20.30 -30.23 -21.12
CA VAL A 230 21.22 -29.41 -20.29
C VAL A 230 20.59 -28.08 -19.87
N LEU A 231 20.30 -28.01 -18.57
CA LEU A 231 20.09 -26.89 -17.65
C LEU A 231 19.72 -25.51 -18.27
N PRO A 232 18.43 -25.13 -18.30
CA PRO A 232 18.05 -23.72 -18.36
C PRO A 232 18.34 -23.08 -16.99
N LYS A 233 18.97 -21.90 -16.93
CA LYS A 233 19.00 -21.11 -15.69
C LYS A 233 18.60 -19.66 -15.97
N ARG A 234 17.62 -19.26 -15.15
CA ARG A 234 17.14 -17.91 -14.83
C ARG A 234 16.41 -17.17 -15.96
N ILE A 235 15.12 -16.95 -15.68
CA ILE A 235 14.29 -15.89 -16.23
C ILE A 235 14.62 -14.60 -15.49
N GLN A 236 14.90 -13.53 -16.25
CA GLN A 236 14.99 -12.17 -15.71
C GLN A 236 13.70 -11.47 -16.12
N GLU A 237 12.79 -11.27 -15.17
CA GLU A 237 11.72 -10.28 -15.34
C GLU A 237 12.38 -8.91 -15.13
N GLU A 238 12.52 -8.14 -16.20
CA GLU A 238 12.97 -6.75 -16.10
C GLU A 238 11.80 -5.94 -15.53
N ILE A 239 11.65 -5.90 -14.21
CA ILE A 239 10.78 -4.91 -13.58
C ILE A 239 11.57 -3.60 -13.57
N PRO A 240 11.06 -2.51 -14.17
CA PRO A 240 11.75 -1.23 -14.14
C PRO A 240 12.04 -0.82 -12.70
N SER A 241 13.25 -0.31 -12.44
CA SER A 241 13.50 0.46 -11.21
C SER A 241 12.46 1.59 -11.14
N PRO A 242 11.93 1.95 -9.96
CA PRO A 242 11.16 3.16 -9.81
C PRO A 242 12.12 4.33 -10.07
N ASN A 243 12.06 4.89 -11.28
CA ASN A 243 12.78 6.11 -11.58
C ASN A 243 12.10 7.23 -10.80
N THR A 244 12.72 7.65 -9.70
CA THR A 244 12.54 9.02 -9.21
C THR A 244 13.30 9.90 -10.20
N GLU A 245 12.60 10.45 -11.19
CA GLU A 245 13.12 11.55 -11.98
C GLU A 245 13.38 12.73 -11.04
N THR A 246 14.62 13.14 -10.94
CA THR A 246 14.96 14.53 -10.60
C THR A 246 16.15 14.91 -11.47
N GLN A 247 15.91 15.85 -12.38
CA GLN A 247 16.93 16.61 -13.10
C GLN A 247 17.83 17.33 -12.07
N ASP A 248 19.15 17.19 -12.14
CA ASP A 248 20.02 18.20 -12.79
C ASP A 248 21.52 17.84 -12.77
N GLU A 249 22.17 18.31 -13.83
CA GLU A 249 23.57 18.76 -14.02
C GLU A 249 24.83 17.86 -13.87
N THR A 250 25.44 17.65 -15.05
CA THR A 250 26.79 18.07 -15.47
C THR A 250 28.02 17.24 -15.10
N ALA A 251 28.77 16.90 -16.16
CA ALA A 251 29.91 16.01 -16.25
C ALA A 251 31.25 16.57 -15.73
N LEU A 252 32.14 15.69 -15.23
CA LEU A 252 33.55 15.58 -15.66
C LEU A 252 34.28 14.36 -15.02
N GLY A 253 35.04 13.61 -15.84
CA GLY A 253 36.39 13.09 -15.49
C GLY A 253 36.54 11.73 -14.80
N GLU A 254 37.10 10.75 -15.54
CA GLU A 254 37.72 9.50 -15.05
C GLU A 254 38.84 9.73 -14.02
N VAL A 255 39.05 8.78 -13.09
CA VAL A 255 40.32 8.04 -12.85
C VAL A 255 40.03 6.82 -11.96
N ALA A 256 40.52 5.65 -12.38
CA ALA A 256 40.54 4.41 -11.60
C ALA A 256 41.68 4.40 -10.55
N VAL A 257 41.39 3.98 -9.32
CA VAL A 257 42.40 3.54 -8.34
C VAL A 257 41.85 2.35 -7.53
N ASP A 258 42.72 1.38 -7.31
CA ASP A 258 42.52 0.02 -6.83
C ASP A 258 42.54 -0.11 -5.28
N LEU A 259 41.65 -0.97 -4.73
CA LEU A 259 41.62 -1.65 -3.40
C LEU A 259 41.58 -0.85 -2.06
N PRO A 260 41.02 -1.38 -0.92
CA PRO A 260 40.36 -2.66 -0.68
C PRO A 260 38.93 -2.59 -0.08
N HIS A 261 38.20 -3.71 -0.20
CA HIS A 261 36.83 -3.90 0.31
C HIS A 261 36.77 -3.90 1.85
N THR A 262 36.16 -2.87 2.42
CA THR A 262 35.58 -2.92 3.78
C THR A 262 34.08 -3.13 3.63
N THR A 263 33.60 -4.30 4.05
CA THR A 263 32.17 -4.63 4.10
C THR A 263 31.52 -3.83 5.23
N VAL A 264 30.70 -2.83 4.90
CA VAL A 264 29.81 -2.18 5.88
C VAL A 264 28.38 -2.57 5.52
N GLU A 265 27.81 -3.42 6.38
CA GLU A 265 26.43 -3.86 6.35
C GLU A 265 25.50 -2.71 6.76
N PRO A 266 24.47 -2.34 5.98
CA PRO A 266 23.49 -1.33 6.42
C PRO A 266 22.54 -1.96 7.44
N GLN A 267 22.76 -1.71 8.73
CA GLN A 267 21.81 -2.12 9.76
C GLN A 267 20.53 -1.29 9.66
N THR A 268 19.44 -1.97 9.34
CA THR A 268 18.07 -1.46 9.49
C THR A 268 17.75 -1.37 10.98
N PRO A 269 17.31 -0.22 11.53
CA PRO A 269 17.08 -0.10 12.96
C PRO A 269 15.86 -0.94 13.39
N LYS A 270 16.06 -1.79 14.41
CA LYS A 270 15.01 -2.62 15.02
C LYS A 270 13.84 -1.76 15.54
N PRO A 271 12.59 -2.25 15.47
CA PRO A 271 11.37 -1.50 15.79
C PRO A 271 11.33 -0.94 17.23
N GLU A 272 12.03 -1.57 18.17
CA GLU A 272 12.17 -1.09 19.55
C GLU A 272 12.86 0.29 19.65
N GLN A 273 13.77 0.61 18.72
CA GLN A 273 14.46 1.90 18.70
C GLN A 273 13.58 3.03 18.17
N LEU A 274 12.62 2.72 17.28
CA LEU A 274 11.64 3.69 16.77
C LEU A 274 10.58 4.04 17.83
N LEU A 275 10.14 3.04 18.61
CA LEU A 275 9.19 3.23 19.72
C LEU A 275 9.81 4.06 20.86
N ARG A 276 11.08 3.77 21.21
CA ARG A 276 11.81 4.55 22.22
C ARG A 276 12.03 5.99 21.79
N ARG A 277 12.38 6.23 20.52
CA ARG A 277 12.57 7.59 19.97
C ARG A 277 11.27 8.40 19.94
N ARG A 278 10.13 7.75 19.67
CA ARG A 278 8.80 8.39 19.74
C ARG A 278 8.38 8.73 21.17
N LEU A 279 8.60 7.83 22.13
CA LEU A 279 8.28 8.09 23.55
C LEU A 279 9.10 9.25 24.13
N PHE A 280 10.39 9.34 23.80
CA PHE A 280 11.22 10.49 24.16
C PHE A 280 10.72 11.80 23.54
N GLY A 281 10.28 11.76 22.27
CA GLY A 281 9.69 12.92 21.61
C GLY A 281 8.42 13.43 22.31
N VAL A 282 7.53 12.51 22.71
CA VAL A 282 6.28 12.84 23.41
C VAL A 282 6.54 13.39 24.82
N LEU A 283 7.51 12.82 25.56
CA LEU A 283 7.88 13.30 26.89
C LEU A 283 8.48 14.72 26.86
N ILE A 284 9.34 15.00 25.86
CA ILE A 284 9.94 16.33 25.70
C ILE A 284 8.85 17.36 25.33
N TRP A 285 7.94 17.01 24.42
CA TRP A 285 6.83 17.89 24.05
C TRP A 285 5.86 18.13 25.21
N GLY A 286 5.56 17.10 25.99
CA GLY A 286 4.72 17.22 27.19
C GLY A 286 5.34 18.16 28.22
N LEU A 287 6.65 18.10 28.43
CA LEU A 287 7.36 18.98 29.37
C LEU A 287 7.37 20.44 28.91
N VAL A 288 7.57 20.67 27.61
CA VAL A 288 7.56 22.02 27.03
C VAL A 288 6.17 22.66 27.16
N VAL A 289 5.10 21.93 26.87
CA VAL A 289 3.72 22.43 27.04
C VAL A 289 3.43 22.75 28.51
N LEU A 290 3.88 21.90 29.45
CA LEU A 290 3.72 22.13 30.88
C LEU A 290 4.46 23.39 31.36
N THR A 291 5.68 23.63 30.88
CA THR A 291 6.43 24.85 31.23
C THR A 291 5.81 26.13 30.67
N VAL A 292 5.21 26.07 29.47
CA VAL A 292 4.51 27.21 28.86
C VAL A 292 3.21 27.50 29.60
N CYS A 293 2.47 26.48 30.02
CA CYS A 293 1.24 26.66 30.81
C CYS A 293 1.49 27.25 32.20
N VAL A 294 2.63 26.93 32.85
CA VAL A 294 2.99 27.47 34.16
C VAL A 294 3.53 28.91 34.08
N LEU A 295 4.09 29.32 32.94
CA LEU A 295 4.58 30.70 32.72
C LEU A 295 3.46 31.68 32.31
N ILE A 296 2.27 31.17 31.99
CA ILE A 296 1.10 31.97 31.54
C ILE A 296 0.03 32.08 32.64
N ALA A 297 0.19 31.39 33.78
CA ALA A 297 -0.65 31.53 34.99
C ALA A 297 0.01 32.46 36.01
#